data_AF-A6F0L9-F1
#
_entry.id   AF-A6F0L9-F1
#
_cell.length_a   1.000
_cell.length_b   1.000
_cell.length_c   1.000
_cell.angle_alpha   90.00
_cell.angle_beta   90.00
_cell.angle_gamma   90.00
#
_symmetry.space_group_name_H-M   'P 1'
#
loop_
_entity.id
_entity.type
_entity.pdbx_description
1 polymer ?
#
loop_
_entity_poly.entity_id
_entity_poly.type
_entity_poly.pdbx_seq_one_letter_code
_entity_poly.pdbx_strand_id
1 'polypeptide(L)'
;MSGASLRAESEELSDKRLAGKFACGVATIKRVREHLPVAVLDEDDQELIRQCVAERSRIDSQLPNLSKVYLRRHYDISVEALDLELELAGWEDPRHKRKNQGAAA
;
A
#
# COMPACT_ATOMS: atom_id res chain seq x y z
N MET A 1 -2.02 1.12 13.92
CA MET A 1 -1.47 2.10 12.94
C MET A 1 -0.76 1.49 11.72
N SER A 2 -0.67 0.16 11.53
CA SER A 2 0.08 -0.41 10.40
C SER A 2 -0.67 -0.41 9.06
N GLY A 3 -1.99 -0.57 9.03
CA GLY A 3 -2.70 -0.76 7.75
C GLY A 3 -2.71 0.44 6.80
N ALA A 4 -2.65 1.68 7.32
CA ALA A 4 -2.57 2.87 6.47
C ALA A 4 -1.14 3.12 5.97
N SER A 5 -0.13 2.92 6.82
CA SER A 5 1.28 3.03 6.43
C SER A 5 1.64 1.96 5.41
N LEU A 6 1.22 0.71 5.62
CA LEU A 6 1.44 -0.39 4.67
C LEU A 6 0.78 -0.13 3.30
N ARG A 7 -0.42 0.48 3.26
CA ARG A 7 -1.02 0.89 1.98
C ARG A 7 -0.21 1.98 1.27
N ALA A 8 0.31 2.95 2.02
CA ALA A 8 1.17 3.99 1.46
C ALA A 8 2.51 3.41 0.96
N GLU A 9 3.11 2.48 1.71
CA GLU A 9 4.33 1.76 1.33
C GLU A 9 4.10 0.91 0.06
N SER A 10 2.99 0.16 -0.03
CA SER A 10 2.64 -0.58 -1.25
C SER A 10 2.45 0.33 -2.46
N GLU A 11 1.80 1.49 -2.28
CA GLU A 11 1.62 2.48 -3.35
C GLU A 11 2.94 3.09 -3.83
N GLU A 12 3.90 3.32 -2.92
CA GLU A 12 5.26 3.79 -3.24
C GLU A 12 6.08 2.76 -4.05
N LEU A 13 5.70 1.48 -3.96
CA LEU A 13 6.27 0.37 -4.73
C LEU A 13 5.42 0.01 -5.97
N SER A 14 4.43 0.84 -6.32
CA SER A 14 3.63 0.65 -7.54
C SER A 14 4.49 0.71 -8.81
N ASP A 15 4.08 0.00 -9.86
CA ASP A 15 4.81 -0.02 -11.13
C ASP A 15 5.01 1.40 -11.70
N LYS A 16 4.07 2.31 -11.45
CA LYS A 16 4.14 3.72 -11.86
C LYS A 16 5.21 4.49 -11.09
N ARG A 17 5.31 4.29 -9.78
CA ARG A 17 6.30 4.96 -8.93
C ARG A 17 7.70 4.43 -9.20
N LEU A 18 7.85 3.11 -9.35
CA LEU A 18 9.10 2.48 -9.72
C LEU A 18 9.57 2.97 -11.10
N ALA A 19 8.69 3.01 -12.11
CA ALA A 19 9.02 3.56 -13.42
C ALA A 19 9.57 5.00 -13.34
N GLY A 20 9.00 5.84 -12.47
CA GLY A 20 9.52 7.19 -12.22
C GLY A 20 10.89 7.20 -11.53
N LYS A 21 11.12 6.32 -10.54
CA LYS A 21 12.39 6.23 -9.78
C LYS A 21 13.55 5.71 -10.64
N PHE A 22 13.29 4.72 -11.49
CA PHE A 22 14.27 4.12 -12.41
C PHE A 22 14.32 4.81 -13.78
N ALA A 23 13.62 5.95 -13.94
CA ALA A 23 13.55 6.72 -15.19
C ALA A 23 13.23 5.86 -16.43
N CYS A 24 12.35 4.87 -16.29
CA CYS A 24 12.01 3.91 -17.34
C CYS A 24 10.51 3.85 -17.60
N GLY A 25 10.09 3.10 -18.62
CA GLY A 25 8.67 2.87 -18.90
C GLY A 25 8.03 1.90 -17.88
N VAL A 26 6.73 2.06 -17.62
CA VAL A 26 5.96 1.08 -16.84
C VAL A 26 6.01 -0.32 -17.47
N ALA A 27 6.05 -0.39 -18.81
CA ALA A 27 6.22 -1.64 -19.53
C ALA A 27 7.56 -2.33 -19.19
N THR A 28 8.63 -1.55 -18.95
CA THR A 28 9.93 -2.07 -18.51
C THR A 28 9.81 -2.71 -17.14
N ILE A 29 9.20 -2.05 -16.17
CA ILE A 29 8.96 -2.62 -14.82
C ILE A 29 8.20 -3.94 -14.89
N LYS A 30 7.16 -4.02 -15.74
CA LYS A 30 6.40 -5.26 -15.95
C LYS A 30 7.26 -6.38 -16.52
N ARG A 31 8.11 -6.08 -17.50
CA ARG A 31 9.05 -7.05 -18.08
C ARG A 31 10.04 -7.56 -17.05
N VAL A 32 10.64 -6.66 -16.25
CA VAL A 32 11.57 -7.04 -15.17
C VAL A 32 10.89 -7.97 -14.16
N ARG A 33 9.65 -7.65 -13.76
CA ARG A 33 8.83 -8.50 -12.88
C ARG A 33 8.57 -9.89 -13.47
N GLU A 34 8.37 -9.98 -14.79
CA GLU A 34 8.11 -11.23 -15.51
C GLU A 34 9.40 -11.97 -15.90
N HIS A 35 10.57 -11.52 -15.42
CA HIS A 35 11.89 -12.04 -15.80
C HIS A 35 12.14 -12.04 -17.32
N LEU A 36 11.53 -11.10 -18.03
CA LEU A 36 11.73 -10.91 -19.46
C LEU A 36 12.96 -10.06 -19.74
N PRO A 37 13.66 -10.27 -20.87
CA PRO A 37 14.84 -9.49 -21.22
C PRO A 37 14.55 -7.98 -21.29
N VAL A 38 15.41 -7.19 -20.66
CA VAL A 38 15.38 -5.71 -20.66
C VAL A 38 16.81 -5.21 -20.90
N ALA A 39 16.97 -4.31 -21.88
CA ALA A 39 18.28 -3.76 -22.25
C ALA A 39 18.50 -2.31 -21.74
N VAL A 40 17.45 -1.67 -21.23
CA VAL A 40 17.48 -0.26 -20.78
C VAL A 40 17.88 -0.08 -19.33
N LEU A 41 18.03 -1.18 -18.59
CA LEU A 41 18.42 -1.23 -17.18
C LEU A 41 19.55 -2.26 -17.05
N ASP A 42 20.51 -2.00 -16.17
CA ASP A 42 21.52 -3.00 -15.81
C ASP A 42 20.91 -4.10 -14.91
N GLU A 43 21.70 -5.13 -14.61
CA GLU A 43 21.19 -6.26 -13.81
C GLU A 43 20.93 -5.85 -12.36
N ASP A 44 21.69 -4.90 -11.80
CA ASP A 44 21.52 -4.44 -10.43
C ASP A 44 20.19 -3.68 -10.27
N ASP A 45 19.85 -2.81 -11.21
CA ASP A 45 18.56 -2.12 -11.27
C ASP A 45 17.41 -3.11 -11.47
N GLN A 46 17.59 -4.10 -12.35
CA GLN A 46 16.60 -5.15 -12.56
C GLN A 46 16.35 -5.95 -11.29
N GLU A 47 17.40 -6.32 -10.57
CA GLU A 47 17.30 -7.05 -9.32
C GLU A 47 16.64 -6.21 -8.22
N LEU A 48 17.01 -4.93 -8.10
CA LEU A 48 16.38 -4.03 -7.14
C LEU A 48 14.87 -3.86 -7.41
N ILE A 49 14.47 -3.74 -8.67
CA ILE A 49 13.05 -3.69 -9.05
C ILE A 49 12.34 -4.98 -8.64
N ARG A 50 12.94 -6.15 -8.86
CA ARG A 50 12.35 -7.44 -8.43
C ARG A 50 12.15 -7.48 -6.92
N GLN A 51 13.14 -7.01 -6.15
CA GLN A 51 13.03 -6.92 -4.69
C GLN A 51 11.91 -5.97 -4.25
N CYS A 52 11.80 -4.79 -4.89
CA CYS A 52 10.69 -3.85 -4.64
C CYS A 52 9.32 -4.48 -4.93
N VAL A 53 9.20 -5.24 -6.02
CA VAL A 53 7.95 -5.93 -6.37
C VAL A 53 7.64 -7.04 -5.37
N ALA A 54 8.63 -7.83 -4.96
CA ALA A 54 8.46 -8.88 -3.96
C ALA A 54 7.99 -8.29 -2.62
N GLU A 55 8.57 -7.16 -2.21
CA GLU A 55 8.17 -6.44 -1.01
C GLU A 55 6.74 -5.91 -1.12
N ARG A 56 6.36 -5.34 -2.27
CA ARG A 56 4.96 -4.94 -2.51
C ARG A 56 4.00 -6.12 -2.36
N SER A 57 4.31 -7.26 -2.96
CA SER A 57 3.50 -8.48 -2.84
C SER A 57 3.41 -8.98 -1.40
N ARG A 58 4.49 -8.88 -0.62
CA ARG A 58 4.49 -9.19 0.81
C ARG A 58 3.51 -8.28 1.56
N ILE A 59 3.56 -6.98 1.32
CA ILE A 59 2.67 -6.00 1.94
C ILE A 59 1.21 -6.24 1.54
N ASP A 60 0.94 -6.40 0.24
CA ASP A 60 -0.40 -6.64 -0.30
C ASP A 60 -1.05 -7.90 0.28
N SER A 61 -0.25 -8.94 0.57
CA SER A 61 -0.74 -10.16 1.22
C SER A 61 -1.22 -9.94 2.67
N GLN A 62 -0.68 -8.92 3.35
CA GLN A 62 -1.02 -8.59 4.75
C GLN A 62 -2.22 -7.65 4.85
N LEU A 63 -2.47 -6.81 3.84
CA LEU A 63 -3.53 -5.80 3.86
C LEU A 63 -4.96 -6.35 4.10
N PRO A 64 -5.37 -7.50 3.55
CA PRO A 64 -6.69 -8.09 3.84
C PRO A 64 -6.91 -8.37 5.33
N ASN A 65 -5.86 -8.79 6.04
CA ASN A 65 -5.89 -9.10 7.48
C ASN A 65 -6.00 -7.83 8.35
N LEU A 66 -5.85 -6.65 7.74
CA LEU A 66 -5.97 -5.36 8.42
C LEU A 66 -7.26 -4.62 8.03
N SER A 67 -8.17 -5.29 7.33
CA SER A 67 -9.49 -4.73 7.02
C SER A 67 -10.41 -4.78 8.24
N LYS A 68 -11.28 -3.77 8.42
CA LYS A 68 -12.29 -3.76 9.49
C LYS A 68 -13.16 -5.03 9.45
N VAL A 69 -13.47 -5.54 8.25
CA VAL A 69 -14.24 -6.78 8.05
C VAL A 69 -13.51 -7.99 8.62
N TYR A 70 -12.21 -8.13 8.34
CA TYR A 70 -11.41 -9.20 8.90
C TYR A 70 -11.27 -9.08 10.41
N LEU A 71 -10.90 -7.90 10.92
CA LEU A 71 -10.70 -7.67 12.35
C LEU A 71 -11.95 -7.96 13.17
N ARG A 72 -13.12 -7.49 12.69
CA ARG A 72 -14.43 -7.80 13.28
C ARG A 72 -14.67 -9.31 13.40
N ARG A 73 -14.44 -10.05 12.32
CA ARG A 73 -14.65 -11.52 12.27
C ARG A 73 -13.62 -12.27 13.11
N HIS A 74 -12.37 -11.81 13.12
CA HIS A 74 -11.27 -12.50 13.78
C HIS A 74 -11.32 -12.35 15.30
N TYR A 75 -11.68 -11.16 15.78
CA TYR A 75 -11.78 -10.87 17.22
C TYR A 75 -13.20 -11.00 17.77
N ASP A 76 -14.18 -11.37 16.94
CA ASP A 76 -15.60 -11.50 17.29
C ASP A 76 -16.18 -10.26 18.02
N ILE A 77 -15.82 -9.09 17.52
CA ILE A 77 -16.28 -7.79 18.06
C ILE A 77 -17.26 -7.13 17.11
N SER A 78 -18.10 -6.23 17.61
CA SER A 78 -18.96 -5.40 16.77
C SER A 78 -18.15 -4.33 16.02
N VAL A 79 -18.73 -3.73 14.99
CA VAL A 79 -18.07 -2.63 14.25
C VAL A 79 -17.92 -1.42 15.16
N GLU A 80 -18.92 -1.16 16.01
CA GLU A 80 -18.95 -0.07 16.97
C GLU A 80 -17.86 -0.23 18.05
N ALA A 81 -17.66 -1.44 18.55
CA ALA A 81 -16.58 -1.74 19.50
C ALA A 81 -15.19 -1.55 18.88
N LEU A 82 -15.03 -1.98 17.62
CA LEU A 82 -13.79 -1.77 16.87
C LEU A 82 -13.54 -0.26 16.63
N ASP A 83 -14.57 0.50 16.29
CA ASP A 83 -14.46 1.95 16.07
C ASP A 83 -14.13 2.71 17.36
N LEU A 84 -14.73 2.33 18.49
CA LEU A 84 -14.41 2.88 19.81
C LEU A 84 -12.95 2.60 20.18
N GLU A 85 -12.46 1.37 19.98
CA GLU A 85 -11.07 1.02 20.28
C GLU A 85 -10.09 1.78 19.39
N LEU A 86 -10.43 1.97 18.12
CA LEU A 86 -9.66 2.80 17.20
C LEU A 86 -9.63 4.26 17.66
N GLU A 87 -10.77 4.83 18.08
CA GLU A 87 -10.85 6.18 18.61
C GLU A 87 -10.02 6.36 19.90
N LEU A 88 -10.13 5.41 20.84
CA LEU A 88 -9.32 5.38 22.08
C LEU A 88 -7.82 5.28 21.79
N ALA A 89 -7.44 4.56 20.74
CA ALA A 89 -6.06 4.49 20.25
C ALA A 89 -5.60 5.74 19.47
N GLY A 90 -6.44 6.77 19.37
CA GLY A 90 -6.15 8.03 18.68
C GLY A 90 -6.21 7.91 17.15
N TRP A 91 -6.93 6.93 16.61
CA TRP A 91 -7.11 6.77 15.17
C TRP A 91 -8.29 7.62 14.67
N GLU A 92 -8.01 8.56 13.77
CA GLU A 92 -9.01 9.33 13.04
C GLU A 92 -9.26 8.73 11.65
N ASP A 93 -10.52 8.46 11.27
CA ASP A 93 -10.83 8.03 9.90
C ASP A 93 -10.47 9.16 8.92
N PRO A 94 -9.59 8.92 7.93
CA PRO A 94 -9.24 9.91 6.92
C PRO A 94 -10.44 10.43 6.12
N ARG A 95 -11.54 9.67 6.05
CA ARG A 95 -12.78 10.08 5.38
C ARG A 95 -13.55 11.14 6.17
N HIS A 96 -13.39 11.20 7.50
CA HIS A 96 -13.99 12.25 8.32
C HIS A 96 -13.27 13.60 8.16
N LYS A 97 -11.98 13.62 7.78
CA LYS A 97 -11.25 14.87 7.48
C LYS A 97 -11.82 15.65 6.29
N ARG A 98 -12.44 14.98 5.31
CA ARG A 98 -12.99 15.65 4.12
C ARG A 98 -14.25 16.48 4.39
N LYS A 99 -14.91 16.31 5.54
CA LYS A 99 -16.18 17.02 5.82
C LYS A 99 -15.99 18.40 6.46
N ASN A 100 -14.82 18.70 7.04
CA ASN A 100 -14.59 19.95 7.77
C ASN A 100 -13.81 21.03 7.01
N GLN A 101 -13.43 20.80 5.74
CA GLN A 101 -12.81 21.84 4.90
C GLN A 101 -13.81 22.65 4.04
N GLY A 102 -15.12 22.44 4.22
CA GLY A 102 -16.17 23.14 3.47
C GLY A 102 -17.02 24.12 4.31
N ALA A 103 -16.64 24.43 5.54
CA ALA A 103 -17.41 25.30 6.44
C ALA A 103 -16.59 26.43 7.06
N ALA A 104 -15.60 26.95 6.32
CA ALA A 104 -14.89 28.18 6.63
C ALA A 104 -14.45 28.86 5.33
N ALA A 105 -15.42 29.45 4.63
CA ALA A 105 -15.22 30.48 3.61
C ALA A 105 -16.44 31.42 3.63
#